data_AF-A0A5E4QJH5-F1
#
_entry.id   AF-A0A5E4QJH5-F1
#
_cell.length_a   1.000
_cell.length_b   1.000
_cell.length_c   1.000
_cell.angle_alpha   90.00
_cell.angle_beta   90.00
_cell.angle_gamma   90.00
#
_symmetry.space_group_name_H-M   'P 1'
#
loop_
_entity.id
_entity.type
_entity.pdbx_description
1 polymer ?
#
loop_
_entity_poly.entity_id
_entity_poly.type
_entity_poly.pdbx_seq_one_letter_code
_entity_poly.pdbx_strand_id
1 'polypeptide(L)'
;MWSFGILLWEIYSFGRVPYPRIPLAEVVRHVERGYRMEAPEGCPSGPYEVMRAAWHADPAQRPTFATTRGRLAAIRDAAQVK
;
A
#
# COMPACT_ATOMS: atom_id res chain seq x y z
N MET A 1 3.41 4.25 9.19
CA MET A 1 3.16 4.31 7.73
C MET A 1 3.05 2.95 7.08
N TRP A 2 3.98 2.02 7.32
CA TRP A 2 3.91 0.66 6.76
C TRP A 2 2.53 0.01 6.92
N SER A 3 2.04 -0.09 8.16
CA SER A 3 0.73 -0.69 8.47
C SER A 3 -0.45 0.05 7.81
N PHE A 4 -0.32 1.35 7.54
CA PHE A 4 -1.34 2.08 6.80
C PHE A 4 -1.35 1.68 5.31
N GLY A 5 -0.19 1.39 4.72
CA GLY A 5 -0.12 0.78 3.40
C GLY A 5 -0.78 -0.61 3.36
N ILE A 6 -0.60 -1.41 4.42
CA ILE A 6 -1.31 -2.70 4.59
C ILE A 6 -2.83 -2.47 4.66
N LEU A 7 -3.28 -1.52 5.48
CA LEU A 7 -4.69 -1.17 5.59
C LEU A 7 -5.29 -0.72 4.25
N LEU A 8 -4.59 0.11 3.49
CA LEU A 8 -5.03 0.49 2.15
C LEU A 8 -5.17 -0.75 1.24
N TRP A 9 -4.20 -1.66 1.28
CA TRP A 9 -4.27 -2.91 0.52
C TRP A 9 -5.47 -3.77 0.96
N GLU A 10 -5.76 -3.86 2.26
CA GLU A 10 -6.93 -4.56 2.81
C GLU A 10 -8.24 -3.93 2.30
N ILE A 11 -8.34 -2.59 2.29
CA ILE A 11 -9.52 -1.87 1.76
C ILE A 11 -9.73 -2.20 0.28
N TYR A 12 -8.69 -2.08 -0.56
CA TYR A 12 -8.81 -2.31 -2.01
C TYR A 12 -8.94 -3.79 -2.39
N SER A 13 -8.59 -4.71 -1.49
CA SER A 13 -8.80 -6.14 -1.69
C SER A 13 -10.13 -6.64 -1.09
N PHE A 14 -10.99 -5.73 -0.60
CA PHE A 14 -12.25 -6.06 0.06
C PHE A 14 -12.07 -6.95 1.30
N GLY A 15 -11.04 -6.65 2.11
CA GLY A 15 -10.78 -7.31 3.38
C GLY A 15 -10.05 -8.66 3.27
N ARG A 16 -9.34 -8.93 2.16
CA ARG A 16 -8.51 -10.13 2.06
C ARG A 16 -7.35 -10.06 3.07
N VAL A 17 -6.86 -11.24 3.46
CA VAL A 17 -5.69 -11.36 4.33
C VAL A 17 -4.43 -10.88 3.59
N PRO A 18 -3.64 -9.96 4.16
CA PRO A 18 -2.38 -9.52 3.59
C PRO A 18 -1.37 -10.66 3.39
N TYR A 19 -0.44 -10.46 2.46
CA TYR A 19 0.60 -11.43 2.08
C TYR A 19 0.01 -12.78 1.66
N PRO A 20 -0.89 -12.81 0.65
CA PRO A 20 -1.57 -14.03 0.26
C PRO A 20 -0.55 -15.09 -0.17
N ARG A 21 -0.75 -16.32 0.32
CA ARG A 21 0.12 -17.49 0.06
C ARG A 21 1.51 -17.43 0.71
N ILE A 22 1.77 -16.46 1.58
CA ILE A 22 3.00 -16.43 2.40
C ILE A 22 2.61 -16.77 3.84
N PRO A 23 3.19 -17.82 4.44
CA PRO A 23 2.98 -18.11 5.86
C PRO A 23 3.41 -16.92 6.72
N LEU A 24 2.64 -16.57 7.76
CA LEU A 24 2.91 -15.41 8.62
C LEU A 24 4.35 -15.39 9.17
N ALA A 25 4.87 -16.56 9.54
CA ALA A 25 6.23 -16.73 10.05
C ALA A 25 7.33 -16.37 9.02
N GLU A 26 7.01 -16.41 7.72
CA GLU A 26 7.97 -16.11 6.64
C GLU A 26 7.87 -14.68 6.11
N VAL A 27 6.79 -13.95 6.42
CA VAL A 27 6.51 -12.61 5.87
C VAL A 27 7.68 -11.65 6.07
N VAL A 28 8.24 -11.59 7.29
CA VAL A 28 9.36 -10.70 7.62
C VAL A 28 10.56 -11.00 6.71
N ARG A 29 10.92 -12.28 6.56
CA ARG A 29 12.04 -12.71 5.71
C ARG A 29 11.83 -12.32 4.25
N HIS A 30 10.61 -12.44 3.71
CA HIS A 30 10.31 -12.01 2.34
C HIS A 30 10.45 -10.49 2.19
N VAL A 31 9.90 -9.72 3.13
CA VAL A 31 9.95 -8.25 3.13
C VAL A 31 11.38 -7.73 3.19
N GLU A 32 12.24 -8.35 4.01
CA GLU A 32 13.66 -8.03 4.13
C GLU A 32 14.44 -8.32 2.83
N ARG A 33 14.03 -9.35 2.08
CA ARG A 33 14.55 -9.66 0.74
C ARG A 33 14.01 -8.75 -0.38
N GLY A 34 13.22 -7.74 -0.02
CA GLY A 34 12.70 -6.75 -0.97
C GLY A 34 11.31 -7.07 -1.52
N TYR A 35 10.66 -8.15 -1.09
CA TYR A 35 9.29 -8.44 -1.51
C TYR A 35 8.33 -7.32 -1.09
N ARG A 36 7.42 -6.93 -1.99
CA ARG A 36 6.29 -6.05 -1.73
C ARG A 36 5.04 -6.67 -2.32
N MET A 37 3.90 -6.50 -1.66
CA MET A 37 2.65 -7.05 -2.16
C MET A 37 2.29 -6.44 -3.51
N GLU A 38 1.79 -7.29 -4.40
CA GLU A 38 1.19 -6.88 -5.66
C GLU A 38 -0.09 -6.06 -5.42
N ALA A 39 -0.48 -5.26 -6.40
CA ALA A 39 -1.73 -4.51 -6.35
C ALA A 39 -2.92 -5.49 -6.22
N PRO A 40 -3.92 -5.19 -5.38
CA PRO A 40 -5.18 -5.93 -5.41
C PRO A 40 -5.82 -5.88 -6.80
N GLU A 41 -6.58 -6.91 -7.14
CA GLU A 41 -7.33 -6.96 -8.39
C GLU A 41 -8.29 -5.77 -8.50
N GLY A 42 -8.24 -5.04 -9.62
CA GLY A 42 -9.05 -3.84 -9.84
C GLY A 42 -8.57 -2.59 -9.08
N CYS A 43 -7.46 -2.64 -8.34
CA CYS A 43 -6.89 -1.47 -7.68
C CYS A 43 -6.30 -0.50 -8.71
N PRO A 44 -6.69 0.79 -8.73
CA PRO A 44 -6.08 1.77 -9.61
C PRO A 44 -4.60 2.00 -9.25
N SER A 45 -3.80 2.44 -10.22
CA SER A 45 -2.36 2.66 -10.02
C SER A 45 -2.07 3.71 -8.95
N GLY A 46 -2.83 4.81 -8.91
CA GLY A 46 -2.62 5.90 -7.94
C GLY A 46 -2.59 5.45 -6.47
N PRO A 47 -3.64 4.78 -5.96
CA PRO A 47 -3.65 4.21 -4.61
C PRO A 47 -2.54 3.18 -4.39
N TYR A 48 -2.22 2.34 -5.38
CA TYR A 48 -1.13 1.37 -5.25
C TYR A 48 0.24 2.03 -5.10
N GLU A 49 0.52 3.12 -5.82
CA GLU A 49 1.75 3.90 -5.65
C GLU A 49 1.87 4.49 -4.24
N VAL A 50 0.75 4.87 -3.62
CA VAL A 50 0.72 5.29 -2.21
C VAL A 50 1.09 4.12 -1.29
N MET A 51 0.56 2.92 -1.52
CA MET A 51 0.93 1.72 -0.76
C MET A 51 2.43 1.41 -0.91
N ARG A 52 2.96 1.43 -2.14
CA ARG A 52 4.38 1.20 -2.44
C ARG A 52 5.30 2.19 -1.73
N ALA A 53 4.94 3.48 -1.74
CA ALA A 53 5.68 4.50 -1.01
C ALA A 53 5.65 4.27 0.51
N ALA A 54 4.50 3.84 1.07
CA ALA A 54 4.38 3.50 2.47
C ALA A 54 5.24 2.28 2.87
N TRP A 55 5.50 1.37 1.92
CA TRP A 55 6.36 0.20 2.09
C TRP A 55 7.81 0.41 1.68
N HIS A 56 8.28 1.65 1.62
CA HIS A 56 9.70 1.90 1.36
C HIS A 56 10.58 1.19 2.42
N ALA A 57 11.69 0.60 1.99
CA ALA A 57 12.61 -0.12 2.88
C ALA A 57 13.16 0.81 3.96
N ASP A 58 13.76 1.93 3.53
CA ASP A 58 14.17 3.03 4.40
C ASP A 58 12.95 3.73 5.02
N PRO A 59 12.79 3.71 6.36
CA PRO A 59 11.71 4.41 7.05
C PRO A 59 11.65 5.92 6.80
N ALA A 60 12.79 6.58 6.56
CA ALA A 60 12.86 8.02 6.36
C ALA A 60 12.25 8.45 5.01
N GLN A 61 12.23 7.56 4.04
CA GLN A 61 11.63 7.81 2.71
C GLN A 61 10.12 7.52 2.67
N ARG A 62 9.54 6.98 3.75
CA ARG A 62 8.10 6.73 3.80
C ARG A 62 7.36 8.08 3.93
N PRO A 63 6.26 8.29 3.20
CA PRO A 63 5.52 9.55 3.24
C PRO A 63 4.89 9.75 4.62
N THR A 64 4.76 11.00 5.07
CA THR A 64 3.97 11.30 6.27
C THR A 64 2.48 11.08 6.03
N PHE A 65 1.68 11.04 7.10
CA PHE A 65 0.21 11.04 6.96
C PHE A 65 -0.31 12.28 6.24
N ALA A 66 0.28 13.46 6.46
CA ALA A 66 -0.11 14.67 5.76
C ALA A 66 0.12 14.56 4.24
N THR A 67 1.31 14.09 3.84
CA THR A 67 1.64 13.83 2.43
C THR A 67 0.72 12.78 1.82
N THR A 68 0.48 11.69 2.55
CA THR A 68 -0.38 10.58 2.12
C THR A 68 -1.82 11.02 1.91
N ARG A 69 -2.39 11.77 2.86
CA ARG A 69 -3.72 12.38 2.74
C ARG A 69 -3.82 13.29 1.51
N GLY A 70 -2.80 14.12 1.28
CA GLY A 70 -2.75 15.00 0.09
C GLY A 70 -2.78 14.23 -1.22
N ARG A 71 -1.98 13.15 -1.32
CA ARG A 71 -1.97 12.26 -2.50
C ARG A 71 -3.32 11.58 -2.72
N LEU A 72 -3.93 11.05 -1.67
CA LEU A 72 -5.24 10.39 -1.75
C LEU A 72 -6.36 11.37 -2.12
N ALA A 73 -6.31 12.61 -1.62
CA ALA A 73 -7.26 13.66 -2.01
C ALA A 73 -7.14 13.99 -3.50
N ALA A 74 -5.92 14.17 -4.01
CA ALA A 74 -5.70 14.42 -5.44
C ALA A 74 -6.20 13.26 -6.32
N ILE A 75 -6.02 12.01 -5.89
CA ILE A 75 -6.54 10.82 -6.59
C ILE A 75 -8.07 10.83 -6.61
N ARG A 76 -8.71 11.13 -5.48
CA ARG A 76 -10.18 11.26 -5.40
C ARG A 76 -10.69 12.32 -6.36
N ASP A 77 -10.08 13.50 -6.34
CA ASP A 77 -10.53 14.64 -7.15
C ASP A 77 -10.38 14.32 -8.65
N ALA A 78 -9.28 13.66 -9.05
CA ALA A 78 -9.08 13.19 -10.43
C ALA A 78 -10.10 12.10 -10.85
N ALA A 79 -10.59 11.30 -9.90
CA ALA A 79 -11.59 10.27 -10.17
C ALA A 79 -13.04 10.82 -10.27
N GLN A 80 -13.30 12.02 -9.72
CA GLN A 80 -14.62 12.67 -9.78
C GLN A 80 -14.82 13.56 -11.01
N VAL A 81 -13.77 13.79 -11.81
CA VAL A 81 -13.81 14.59 -13.05
C VAL A 81 -14.13 13.71 -14.28
N LYS A 82 -14.34 12.41 -14.08
CA LYS A 82 -14.91 11.48 -15.07
C LYS A 82 -16.34 11.13 -14.70
#